data_AF-C1MZJ7-F1
#
_entry.id   AF-C1MZJ7-F1
#
_cell.length_a   1.000
_cell.length_b   1.000
_cell.length_c   1.000
_cell.angle_alpha   90.00
_cell.angle_beta   90.00
_cell.angle_gamma   90.00
#
_symmetry.space_group_name_H-M   'P 1'
#
loop_
_entity.id
_entity.type
_entity.pdbx_description
1 polymer ?
#
loop_
_entity_poly.entity_id
_entity_poly.type
_entity_poly.pdbx_seq_one_letter_code
_entity_poly.pdbx_strand_id
1 'polypeptide(L)'
;MRAKLACQQRSRDPPKGVNLNAHITDKLEDLAEIYDKVLGDPYKAKNHNLAANAIKDLPFKATRIEQLVDPPVIPAMASKRSTVRGKINEILTTGRLQKLEELKRNDRVVAVRELTRVWGVGEAKARHLFNVGIKTVNQLRARQMIGLKYFDEFDQRMPREEASAIAGYVERAARRACPGCVAVAAGSYRRGKPTCGDLDVLISPTREWMTAESCGSLGDGRGGVSTFKDILPTVLAELRGKGVLTDDLSVGKDSYMGLARADADADGGGGMGVVPVEPARTHRRIDVKVYAPEELPFALLYFTGSGYFNRSMRYWAKRRFGLSLNDKGIFRETSNAASKVTDAEIDDEADVFEYLRLKYVAPEDRSV
;
A
#
# COMPACT_ATOMS: atom_id res chain seq x y z
N MET A 1 28.13 14.41 -1.09
CA MET A 1 27.41 13.25 -1.67
C MET A 1 25.92 13.55 -1.68
N ARG A 2 25.21 13.38 -2.80
CA ARG A 2 23.72 13.42 -2.79
C ARG A 2 23.22 12.16 -2.08
N ALA A 3 22.27 12.32 -1.15
CA ALA A 3 21.63 11.18 -0.50
C ALA A 3 20.97 10.28 -1.56
N LYS A 4 21.14 8.96 -1.42
CA LYS A 4 20.49 7.98 -2.30
C LYS A 4 19.00 7.94 -1.99
N LEU A 5 18.19 7.75 -3.03
CA LEU A 5 16.75 7.52 -2.89
C LEU A 5 16.48 6.09 -2.37
N ALA A 6 15.30 5.87 -1.80
CA ALA A 6 14.94 4.56 -1.27
C ALA A 6 14.98 3.43 -2.33
N CYS A 7 14.64 3.73 -3.59
CA CYS A 7 14.76 2.77 -4.71
C CYS A 7 16.21 2.46 -5.12
N GLN A 8 17.20 3.12 -4.52
CA GLN A 8 18.63 2.94 -4.79
C GLN A 8 19.35 2.23 -3.64
N GLN A 9 18.60 1.77 -2.63
CA GLN A 9 19.12 1.20 -1.39
C GLN A 9 18.26 0.02 -0.98
N ARG A 10 18.87 -0.97 -0.31
CA ARG A 10 18.13 -2.03 0.37
C ARG A 10 17.71 -1.51 1.74
N SER A 11 16.47 -1.78 2.16
CA SER A 11 16.02 -1.42 3.52
C SER A 11 16.84 -2.08 4.64
N ARG A 12 17.58 -3.16 4.33
CA ARG A 12 18.44 -3.89 5.26
C ARG A 12 19.90 -3.39 5.29
N ASP A 13 20.30 -2.49 4.39
CA ASP A 13 21.69 -2.00 4.27
C ASP A 13 21.83 -0.50 4.62
N PRO A 14 22.60 -0.15 5.68
CA PRO A 14 22.73 -0.87 6.95
C PRO A 14 21.35 -0.90 7.66
N PRO A 15 21.16 -1.65 8.76
CA PRO A 15 19.94 -1.53 9.55
C PRO A 15 19.69 -0.04 9.83
N LYS A 16 18.48 0.47 9.54
CA LYS A 16 18.04 1.73 10.16
C LYS A 16 18.30 1.52 11.64
N GLY A 17 19.26 2.25 12.20
CA GLY A 17 19.56 2.17 13.62
C GLY A 17 18.25 2.32 14.39
N VAL A 18 18.20 1.75 15.60
CA VAL A 18 17.10 2.06 16.52
C VAL A 18 16.92 3.57 16.50
N ASN A 19 15.71 4.06 16.21
CA ASN A 19 15.45 5.49 16.15
C ASN A 19 15.71 6.10 17.54
N LEU A 20 16.92 6.62 17.75
CA LEU A 20 17.36 7.21 19.02
C LEU A 20 16.62 8.52 19.33
N ASN A 21 15.85 9.02 18.35
CA ASN A 21 15.17 10.31 18.37
C ASN A 21 13.64 10.17 18.25
N ALA A 22 13.06 9.03 18.64
CA ALA A 22 11.61 8.82 18.70
C ALA A 22 10.89 9.92 19.50
N HIS A 23 11.51 10.43 20.57
CA HIS A 23 10.97 11.52 21.40
C HIS A 23 10.69 12.82 20.62
N ILE A 24 11.40 13.04 19.50
CA ILE A 24 11.21 14.18 18.58
C ILE A 24 10.37 13.76 17.37
N THR A 25 10.80 12.69 16.71
CA THR A 25 10.29 12.26 15.40
C THR A 25 8.81 11.87 15.47
N ASP A 26 8.38 11.13 16.49
CA ASP A 26 6.98 10.71 16.64
C ASP A 26 6.02 11.91 16.72
N LYS A 27 6.42 12.97 17.43
CA LYS A 27 5.61 14.20 17.56
C LYS A 27 5.57 15.00 16.26
N LEU A 28 6.68 15.06 15.53
CA LEU A 28 6.73 15.73 14.23
C LEU A 28 5.90 14.98 13.18
N GLU A 29 5.94 13.64 13.20
CA GLU A 29 5.17 12.78 12.30
C GLU A 29 3.67 12.88 12.58
N ASP A 30 3.25 12.83 13.84
CA ASP A 30 1.84 12.99 14.23
C ASP A 30 1.32 14.41 13.88
N LEU A 31 2.14 15.44 14.08
CA LEU A 31 1.79 16.80 13.64
C LEU A 31 1.70 16.91 12.11
N ALA A 32 2.62 16.28 11.38
CA ALA A 32 2.61 16.27 9.92
C ALA A 32 1.38 15.54 9.37
N GLU A 33 1.00 14.42 9.98
CA GLU A 33 -0.19 13.65 9.64
C GLU A 33 -1.46 14.50 9.85
N ILE A 34 -1.58 15.22 10.96
CA ILE A 34 -2.73 16.11 11.19
C ILE A 34 -2.77 17.22 10.14
N TYR A 35 -1.64 17.84 9.79
CA TYR A 35 -1.62 18.86 8.75
C TYR A 35 -2.04 18.30 7.40
N ASP A 36 -1.48 17.18 6.98
CA ASP A 36 -1.77 16.55 5.69
C ASP A 36 -3.21 16.02 5.65
N LYS A 37 -3.52 15.06 6.53
CA LYS A 37 -4.72 14.23 6.48
C LYS A 37 -5.97 14.91 7.00
N VAL A 38 -5.83 15.73 8.02
CA VAL A 38 -7.00 16.28 8.71
C VAL A 38 -7.29 17.69 8.20
N LEU A 39 -6.26 18.55 8.23
CA LEU A 39 -6.39 19.96 7.91
C LEU A 39 -6.29 20.26 6.41
N GLY A 40 -5.76 19.33 5.60
CA GLY A 40 -5.61 19.51 4.15
C GLY A 40 -4.50 20.50 3.78
N ASP A 41 -3.44 20.56 4.60
CA ASP A 41 -2.27 21.44 4.43
C ASP A 41 -0.98 20.59 4.23
N PRO A 42 -0.81 19.96 3.05
CA PRO A 42 0.34 19.11 2.75
C PRO A 42 1.66 19.90 2.74
N TYR A 43 1.60 21.21 2.46
CA TYR A 43 2.77 22.09 2.47
C TYR A 43 3.35 22.23 3.86
N LYS A 44 2.51 22.42 4.89
CA LYS A 44 2.98 22.42 6.28
C LYS A 44 3.49 21.04 6.70
N ALA A 45 2.84 19.95 6.30
CA ALA A 45 3.29 18.60 6.64
C ALA A 45 4.70 18.29 6.11
N LYS A 46 5.02 18.73 4.89
CA LYS A 46 6.28 18.43 4.19
C LYS A 46 7.54 18.73 5.03
N ASN A 47 7.65 19.92 5.62
CA ASN A 47 8.87 20.29 6.33
C ASN A 47 9.03 19.53 7.67
N HIS A 48 7.93 19.18 8.32
CA HIS A 48 7.97 18.36 9.54
C HIS A 48 8.39 16.92 9.19
N ASN A 49 7.88 16.35 8.10
CA ASN A 49 8.31 15.03 7.61
C ASN A 49 9.78 14.99 7.20
N LEU A 50 10.27 16.04 6.51
CA LEU A 50 11.69 16.12 6.15
C LEU A 50 12.59 16.16 7.39
N ALA A 51 12.20 16.93 8.41
CA ALA A 51 12.94 17.00 9.67
C ALA A 51 12.88 15.66 10.41
N ALA A 52 11.70 15.05 10.53
CA ALA A 52 11.53 13.77 11.20
C ALA A 52 12.39 12.68 10.56
N ASN A 53 12.37 12.56 9.23
CA ASN A 53 13.18 11.57 8.51
C ASN A 53 14.68 11.81 8.69
N ALA A 54 15.15 13.06 8.57
CA ALA A 54 16.57 13.38 8.76
C ALA A 54 17.05 13.10 10.19
N ILE A 55 16.21 13.36 11.19
CA ILE A 55 16.52 13.16 12.61
C ILE A 55 16.45 11.67 12.99
N LYS A 56 15.55 10.91 12.36
CA LYS A 56 15.39 9.45 12.55
C LYS A 56 16.66 8.69 12.21
N ASP A 57 17.43 9.18 11.24
CA ASP A 57 18.67 8.55 10.76
C ASP A 57 19.94 9.00 11.52
N LEU A 58 19.82 9.85 12.56
CA LEU A 58 20.99 10.31 13.32
C LEU A 58 21.58 9.20 14.19
N PRO A 59 22.93 9.06 14.24
CA PRO A 59 23.61 8.02 15.00
C PRO A 59 23.69 8.32 16.51
N PHE A 60 23.03 9.38 16.98
CA PHE A 60 23.02 9.80 18.37
C PHE A 60 21.64 10.30 18.78
N LYS A 61 21.38 10.27 20.09
CA LYS A 61 20.19 10.89 20.68
C LYS A 61 20.41 12.39 20.82
N ALA A 62 19.63 13.18 20.11
CA ALA A 62 19.63 14.63 20.21
C ALA A 62 18.95 15.08 21.51
N THR A 63 19.65 15.92 22.27
CA THR A 63 19.19 16.48 23.55
C THR A 63 19.13 18.00 23.55
N ARG A 64 19.76 18.67 22.58
CA ARG A 64 19.79 20.13 22.43
C ARG A 64 19.74 20.54 20.96
N ILE A 65 19.18 21.72 20.68
CA ILE A 65 18.91 22.16 19.31
C ILE A 65 20.19 22.41 18.51
N GLU A 66 21.28 22.77 19.18
CA GLU A 66 22.60 23.04 18.59
C GLU A 66 23.12 21.84 17.80
N GLN A 67 22.86 20.62 18.29
CA GLN A 67 23.24 19.37 17.61
C GLN A 67 22.54 19.16 16.26
N LEU A 68 21.49 19.94 15.98
CA LEU A 68 20.64 19.77 14.80
C LEU A 68 20.69 20.96 13.83
N VAL A 69 21.37 22.06 14.20
CA VAL A 69 21.39 23.32 13.44
C VAL A 69 22.78 23.76 13.01
N ASP A 70 23.85 23.11 13.49
CA ASP A 70 25.24 23.41 13.15
C ASP A 70 26.05 22.12 12.87
N PRO A 71 26.09 21.64 11.62
CA PRO A 71 25.31 22.11 10.47
C PRO A 71 23.83 21.72 10.59
N PRO A 72 22.91 22.43 9.91
CA PRO A 72 21.50 22.12 9.99
C PRO A 72 21.14 20.81 9.29
N VAL A 73 20.46 19.91 10.02
CA VAL A 73 20.05 18.59 9.51
C VAL A 73 19.16 18.68 8.27
N ILE A 74 18.38 19.76 8.17
CA ILE A 74 17.69 20.15 6.93
C ILE A 74 17.84 21.66 6.70
N PRO A 75 17.86 22.14 5.43
CA PRO A 75 17.98 23.56 5.14
C PRO A 75 16.93 24.45 5.82
N ALA A 76 15.72 23.92 6.01
CA ALA A 76 14.63 24.64 6.66
C ALA A 76 14.90 24.96 8.15
N MET A 77 15.91 24.36 8.78
CA MET A 77 16.29 24.62 10.18
C MET A 77 17.43 25.64 10.33
N ALA A 78 18.03 26.12 9.23
CA ALA A 78 19.15 27.05 9.27
C ALA A 78 18.79 28.38 9.96
N SER A 79 17.60 28.92 9.67
CA SER A 79 17.14 30.19 10.26
C SER A 79 16.65 30.02 11.69
N LYS A 80 17.06 30.93 12.58
CA LYS A 80 16.50 31.04 13.95
C LYS A 80 14.99 31.32 13.96
N ARG A 81 14.43 31.88 12.87
CA ARG A 81 12.99 32.14 12.71
C ARG A 81 12.21 30.95 12.15
N SER A 82 12.87 29.81 11.93
CA SER A 82 12.22 28.61 11.40
C SER A 82 11.18 28.05 12.37
N THR A 83 9.96 27.86 11.87
CA THR A 83 8.86 27.27 12.63
C THR A 83 9.09 25.80 12.96
N VAL A 84 9.90 25.09 12.17
CA VAL A 84 10.27 23.68 12.44
C VAL A 84 11.36 23.63 13.51
N ARG A 85 12.38 24.50 13.41
CA ARG A 85 13.43 24.64 14.44
C ARG A 85 12.82 24.99 15.80
N GLY A 86 11.89 25.94 15.84
CA GLY A 86 11.20 26.34 17.07
C GLY A 86 10.47 25.18 17.74
N LYS A 87 9.71 24.38 16.98
CA LYS A 87 9.01 23.20 17.51
C LYS A 87 9.95 22.11 18.00
N ILE A 88 11.05 21.85 17.29
CA ILE A 88 12.04 20.85 17.74
C ILE A 88 12.70 21.31 19.04
N ASN A 89 13.04 22.60 19.13
CA ASN A 89 13.59 23.16 20.36
C ASN A 89 12.60 23.02 21.53
N GLU A 90 11.32 23.32 21.32
CA GLU A 90 10.27 23.11 22.33
C GLU A 90 10.17 21.66 22.79
N ILE A 91 10.22 20.70 21.85
CA ILE A 91 10.20 19.26 22.19
C ILE A 91 11.42 18.88 23.03
N LEU A 92 12.61 19.38 22.67
CA LEU A 92 13.85 19.08 23.38
C LEU A 92 13.87 19.68 24.80
N THR A 93 13.31 20.88 24.98
CA THR A 93 13.30 21.57 26.28
C THR A 93 12.18 21.11 27.21
N THR A 94 10.99 20.85 26.67
CA THR A 94 9.78 20.56 27.47
C THR A 94 9.34 19.09 27.42
N GLY A 95 9.85 18.32 26.46
CA GLY A 95 9.36 16.98 26.15
C GLY A 95 7.99 16.95 25.47
N ARG A 96 7.38 18.12 25.21
CA ARG A 96 6.01 18.28 24.66
C ARG A 96 6.01 19.18 23.42
N LEU A 97 4.89 19.19 22.72
CA LEU A 97 4.64 20.09 21.60
C LEU A 97 3.23 20.66 21.74
N GLN A 98 3.11 21.87 22.27
CA GLN A 98 1.84 22.51 22.62
C GLN A 98 0.88 22.53 21.43
N LYS A 99 1.37 22.85 20.23
CA LYS A 99 0.52 22.86 19.02
C LYS A 99 -0.09 21.50 18.70
N LEU A 100 0.67 20.42 18.93
CA LEU A 100 0.18 19.06 18.74
C LEU A 100 -0.88 18.71 19.79
N GLU A 101 -0.65 19.07 21.06
CA GLU A 101 -1.62 18.87 22.15
C GLU A 101 -2.94 19.63 21.90
N GLU A 102 -2.86 20.88 21.44
CA GLU A 102 -4.04 21.65 21.03
C GLU A 102 -4.81 20.98 19.90
N LEU A 103 -4.10 20.51 18.87
CA LEU A 103 -4.72 19.83 17.74
C LEU A 103 -5.34 18.49 18.14
N LYS A 104 -4.72 17.74 19.05
CA LYS A 104 -5.27 16.49 19.58
C LYS A 104 -6.57 16.66 20.35
N ARG A 105 -6.81 17.84 20.93
CA ARG A 105 -8.05 18.19 21.64
C ARG A 105 -9.08 18.89 20.76
N ASN A 106 -8.72 19.24 19.53
CA ASN A 106 -9.62 19.92 18.63
C ASN A 106 -10.70 18.95 18.13
N ASP A 107 -11.98 19.28 18.38
CA ASP A 107 -13.15 18.49 17.96
C ASP A 107 -13.08 18.01 16.51
N ARG A 108 -12.70 18.89 15.57
CA ARG A 108 -12.62 18.54 14.15
C ARG A 108 -11.52 17.53 13.89
N VAL A 109 -10.37 17.67 14.57
CA VAL A 109 -9.25 16.73 14.41
C VAL A 109 -9.61 15.37 14.97
N VAL A 110 -10.16 15.33 16.18
CA VAL A 110 -10.60 14.08 16.83
C VAL A 110 -11.61 13.37 15.94
N ALA A 111 -12.67 14.07 15.52
CA ALA A 111 -13.74 13.50 14.70
C ALA A 111 -13.23 13.02 13.33
N VAL A 112 -12.44 13.83 12.62
CA VAL A 112 -11.93 13.43 11.30
C VAL A 112 -11.02 12.22 11.42
N ARG A 113 -10.11 12.16 12.41
CA ARG A 113 -9.25 10.98 12.63
C ARG A 113 -10.08 9.74 12.93
N GLU A 114 -11.08 9.86 13.81
CA GLU A 114 -11.96 8.75 14.17
C GLU A 114 -12.74 8.24 12.95
N LEU A 115 -13.38 9.13 12.20
CA LEU A 115 -14.20 8.77 11.04
C LEU A 115 -13.37 8.19 9.89
N THR A 116 -12.12 8.64 9.71
CA THR A 116 -11.23 8.08 8.68
C THR A 116 -10.77 6.65 8.95
N ARG A 117 -10.97 6.12 10.17
CA ARG A 117 -10.76 4.70 10.46
C ARG A 117 -11.79 3.80 9.77
N VAL A 118 -12.96 4.36 9.44
CA VAL A 118 -14.00 3.62 8.72
C VAL A 118 -13.58 3.45 7.27
N TRP A 119 -13.40 2.21 6.83
CA TRP A 119 -13.10 1.93 5.44
C TRP A 119 -14.15 2.56 4.50
N GLY A 120 -13.69 3.19 3.42
CA GLY A 120 -14.54 3.95 2.49
C GLY A 120 -14.88 5.38 2.97
N VAL A 121 -14.33 5.83 4.10
CA VAL A 121 -14.40 7.22 4.56
C VAL A 121 -13.02 7.87 4.50
N GLY A 122 -12.71 8.46 3.35
CA GLY A 122 -11.50 9.29 3.20
C GLY A 122 -11.65 10.66 3.88
N GLU A 123 -10.56 11.40 3.98
CA GLU A 123 -10.46 12.71 4.65
C GLU A 123 -11.54 13.70 4.21
N ALA A 124 -11.82 13.79 2.90
CA ALA A 124 -12.82 14.69 2.35
C ALA A 124 -14.23 14.33 2.85
N LYS A 125 -14.56 13.03 2.87
CA LYS A 125 -15.84 12.53 3.38
C LYS A 125 -15.94 12.70 4.89
N ALA A 126 -14.87 12.42 5.63
CA ALA A 126 -14.82 12.66 7.08
C ALA A 126 -15.02 14.13 7.44
N ARG A 127 -14.39 15.07 6.72
CA ARG A 127 -14.61 16.51 6.88
C ARG A 127 -16.06 16.90 6.59
N HIS A 128 -16.65 16.35 5.51
CA HIS A 128 -18.05 16.60 5.19
C HIS A 128 -19.00 16.05 6.28
N LEU A 129 -18.76 14.83 6.77
CA LEU A 129 -19.52 14.21 7.86
C LEU A 129 -19.48 15.07 9.12
N PHE A 130 -18.30 15.57 9.49
CA PHE A 130 -18.14 16.51 10.60
C PHE A 130 -18.97 17.78 10.42
N ASN A 131 -18.94 18.37 9.22
CA ASN A 131 -19.69 19.61 8.92
C ASN A 131 -21.21 19.42 8.99
N VAL A 132 -21.72 18.20 8.76
CA VAL A 132 -23.14 17.86 8.92
C VAL A 132 -23.48 17.32 10.33
N GLY A 133 -22.56 17.48 11.29
CA GLY A 133 -22.78 17.15 12.71
C GLY A 133 -22.44 15.72 13.12
N ILE A 134 -21.93 14.89 12.21
CA ILE A 134 -21.50 13.52 12.50
C ILE A 134 -20.03 13.56 12.94
N LYS A 135 -19.77 13.33 14.22
CA LYS A 135 -18.45 13.41 14.85
C LYS A 135 -17.85 12.06 15.22
N THR A 136 -18.67 11.02 15.38
CA THR A 136 -18.22 9.70 15.87
C THR A 136 -18.64 8.56 14.95
N VAL A 137 -17.96 7.43 15.03
CA VAL A 137 -18.33 6.20 14.28
C VAL A 137 -19.70 5.69 14.71
N ASN A 138 -20.06 5.84 15.99
CA ASN A 138 -21.37 5.42 16.50
C ASN A 138 -22.54 6.16 15.82
N GLN A 139 -22.36 7.45 15.52
CA GLN A 139 -23.36 8.23 14.78
C GLN A 139 -23.50 7.78 13.31
N LEU A 140 -22.53 7.05 12.75
CA LEU A 140 -22.61 6.46 11.41
C LEU A 140 -23.31 5.10 11.37
N ARG A 141 -23.39 4.35 12.49
CA ARG A 141 -23.87 2.96 12.52
C ARG A 141 -25.29 2.77 11.98
N ALA A 142 -26.12 3.82 11.96
CA ALA A 142 -27.45 3.81 11.33
C ALA A 142 -27.44 3.67 9.79
N ARG A 143 -26.28 3.85 9.12
CA ARG A 143 -26.17 3.92 7.65
C ARG A 143 -25.73 2.61 6.97
N GLN A 144 -25.65 1.49 7.70
CA GLN A 144 -25.37 0.13 7.19
C GLN A 144 -24.26 0.05 6.10
N MET A 145 -23.09 0.65 6.35
CA MET A 145 -21.94 0.53 5.44
C MET A 145 -21.10 -0.71 5.79
N ILE A 146 -20.57 -1.43 4.80
CA ILE A 146 -19.67 -2.58 5.03
C ILE A 146 -18.46 -2.18 5.89
N GLY A 147 -17.91 -0.98 5.68
CA GLY A 147 -16.83 -0.44 6.52
C GLY A 147 -17.18 -0.22 7.99
N LEU A 148 -18.47 -0.15 8.33
CA LEU A 148 -18.96 -0.11 9.71
C LEU A 148 -19.27 -1.51 10.24
N LYS A 149 -19.79 -2.39 9.37
CA LYS A 149 -20.11 -3.80 9.69
C LYS A 149 -18.87 -4.54 10.20
N TYR A 150 -17.72 -4.31 9.57
CA TYR A 150 -16.45 -5.01 9.88
C TYR A 150 -15.38 -4.08 10.47
N PHE A 151 -15.79 -2.94 11.05
CA PHE A 151 -14.88 -1.92 11.55
C PHE A 151 -13.80 -2.48 12.50
N ASP A 152 -14.21 -3.29 13.48
CA ASP A 152 -13.32 -3.87 14.47
C ASP A 152 -12.42 -4.97 13.87
N GLU A 153 -12.82 -5.59 12.77
CA GLU A 153 -12.04 -6.62 12.06
C GLU A 153 -10.99 -5.99 11.13
N PHE A 154 -11.28 -4.84 10.52
CA PHE A 154 -10.35 -4.13 9.64
C PHE A 154 -9.16 -3.50 10.38
N ASP A 155 -9.28 -3.24 11.68
CA ASP A 155 -8.18 -2.73 12.50
C ASP A 155 -7.20 -3.86 12.92
N GLN A 156 -7.59 -5.13 12.72
CA GLN A 156 -6.77 -6.29 13.09
C GLN A 156 -5.76 -6.65 11.99
N ARG A 157 -4.53 -6.95 12.41
CA ARG A 157 -3.50 -7.50 11.51
C ARG A 157 -3.82 -8.95 11.14
N MET A 158 -3.62 -9.30 9.88
CA MET A 158 -3.77 -10.66 9.36
C MET A 158 -2.44 -11.42 9.49
N PRO A 159 -2.37 -12.56 10.20
CA PRO A 159 -1.20 -13.44 10.20
C PRO A 159 -0.82 -13.91 8.79
N ARG A 160 0.47 -14.19 8.57
CA ARG A 160 0.97 -14.60 7.26
C ARG A 160 0.36 -15.93 6.79
N GLU A 161 0.14 -16.85 7.71
CA GLU A 161 -0.48 -18.16 7.45
C GLU A 161 -1.91 -17.99 6.91
N GLU A 162 -2.66 -17.07 7.51
CA GLU A 162 -4.01 -16.69 7.06
C GLU A 162 -3.99 -16.09 5.64
N ALA A 163 -3.08 -15.14 5.41
CA ALA A 163 -2.89 -14.53 4.09
C ALA A 163 -2.50 -15.58 3.03
N SER A 164 -1.67 -16.56 3.40
CA SER A 164 -1.26 -17.66 2.53
C SER A 164 -2.44 -18.57 2.17
N ALA A 165 -3.31 -18.90 3.13
CA ALA A 165 -4.50 -19.70 2.88
C ALA A 165 -5.45 -19.00 1.88
N ILE A 166 -5.75 -17.72 2.10
CA ILE A 166 -6.62 -16.94 1.20
C ILE A 166 -5.99 -16.80 -0.19
N ALA A 167 -4.69 -16.50 -0.28
CA ALA A 167 -3.98 -16.42 -1.55
C ALA A 167 -4.02 -17.74 -2.32
N GLY A 168 -3.89 -18.87 -1.61
CA GLY A 168 -3.98 -20.20 -2.19
C GLY A 168 -5.35 -20.50 -2.82
N TYR A 169 -6.44 -20.00 -2.23
CA TYR A 169 -7.78 -20.12 -2.85
C TYR A 169 -7.83 -19.36 -4.19
N VAL A 170 -7.34 -18.13 -4.22
CA VAL A 170 -7.30 -17.31 -5.44
C VAL A 170 -6.42 -17.97 -6.51
N GLU A 171 -5.26 -18.50 -6.14
CA GLU A 171 -4.36 -19.20 -7.05
C GLU A 171 -5.02 -20.43 -7.67
N ARG A 172 -5.67 -21.27 -6.86
CA ARG A 172 -6.38 -22.46 -7.36
C ARG A 172 -7.54 -22.08 -8.27
N ALA A 173 -8.31 -21.04 -7.93
CA ALA A 173 -9.40 -20.55 -8.77
C ALA A 173 -8.86 -19.97 -10.10
N ALA A 174 -7.77 -19.20 -10.06
CA ALA A 174 -7.13 -18.65 -11.27
C ALA A 174 -6.64 -19.75 -12.21
N ARG A 175 -5.97 -20.79 -11.69
CA ARG A 175 -5.51 -21.93 -12.49
C ARG A 175 -6.65 -22.75 -13.09
N ARG A 176 -7.77 -22.90 -12.36
CA ARG A 176 -8.97 -23.57 -12.90
C ARG A 176 -9.63 -22.76 -14.01
N ALA A 177 -9.77 -21.45 -13.80
CA ALA A 177 -10.34 -20.55 -14.78
C ALA A 177 -9.48 -20.48 -16.06
N CYS A 178 -8.16 -20.47 -15.89
CA CYS A 178 -7.17 -20.29 -16.94
C CYS A 178 -5.90 -21.08 -16.55
N PRO A 179 -5.65 -22.27 -17.14
CA PRO A 179 -4.48 -23.09 -16.79
C PRO A 179 -3.13 -22.40 -17.00
N GLY A 180 -3.07 -21.46 -17.94
CA GLY A 180 -1.89 -20.61 -18.18
C GLY A 180 -1.81 -19.39 -17.27
N CYS A 181 -2.64 -19.26 -16.26
CA CYS A 181 -2.61 -18.11 -15.36
C CYS A 181 -1.71 -18.34 -14.16
N VAL A 182 -0.92 -17.31 -13.86
CA VAL A 182 -0.19 -17.15 -12.60
C VAL A 182 -0.98 -16.23 -11.68
N ALA A 183 -1.01 -16.55 -10.39
CA ALA A 183 -1.53 -15.68 -9.34
C ALA A 183 -0.44 -15.45 -8.30
N VAL A 184 -0.16 -14.19 -7.99
CA VAL A 184 0.94 -13.81 -7.09
C VAL A 184 0.40 -12.88 -6.01
N ALA A 185 0.49 -13.32 -4.75
CA ALA A 185 0.24 -12.46 -3.62
C ALA A 185 1.37 -11.41 -3.50
N ALA A 186 0.99 -10.13 -3.51
CA ALA A 186 1.88 -8.97 -3.53
C ALA A 186 1.92 -8.28 -2.16
N GLY A 187 2.08 -6.95 -2.13
CA GLY A 187 1.95 -6.17 -0.91
C GLY A 187 2.97 -6.54 0.16
N SER A 188 2.56 -6.37 1.42
CA SER A 188 3.38 -6.74 2.58
C SER A 188 3.68 -8.24 2.67
N TYR A 189 2.83 -9.08 2.08
CA TYR A 189 3.03 -10.52 1.99
C TYR A 189 4.27 -10.85 1.15
N ARG A 190 4.39 -10.27 -0.05
CA ARG A 190 5.56 -10.47 -0.92
C ARG A 190 6.86 -9.86 -0.37
N ARG A 191 6.77 -8.85 0.49
CA ARG A 191 7.93 -8.31 1.23
C ARG A 191 8.33 -9.13 2.47
N GLY A 192 7.72 -10.30 2.67
CA GLY A 192 8.08 -11.22 3.75
C GLY A 192 7.65 -10.78 5.15
N LYS A 193 6.63 -9.91 5.30
CA LYS A 193 6.14 -9.52 6.62
C LYS A 193 5.42 -10.68 7.33
N PRO A 194 5.57 -10.80 8.67
CA PRO A 194 4.89 -11.83 9.46
C PRO A 194 3.39 -11.57 9.61
N THR A 195 2.96 -10.31 9.45
CA THR A 195 1.55 -9.93 9.39
C THR A 195 1.29 -8.94 8.28
N CYS A 196 0.09 -9.02 7.70
CA CYS A 196 -0.43 -8.20 6.61
C CYS A 196 -1.58 -7.31 7.11
N GLY A 197 -1.84 -6.22 6.39
CA GLY A 197 -3.03 -5.37 6.67
C GLY A 197 -4.22 -5.85 5.84
N ASP A 198 -3.94 -6.05 4.56
CA ASP A 198 -4.78 -6.60 3.52
C ASP A 198 -3.97 -7.56 2.65
N LEU A 199 -4.66 -8.25 1.74
CA LEU A 199 -4.06 -9.16 0.77
C LEU A 199 -4.27 -8.63 -0.65
N ASP A 200 -3.18 -8.29 -1.33
CA ASP A 200 -3.17 -7.99 -2.76
C ASP A 200 -2.84 -9.27 -3.54
N VAL A 201 -3.68 -9.71 -4.48
CA VAL A 201 -3.38 -10.82 -5.38
C VAL A 201 -3.46 -10.36 -6.83
N LEU A 202 -2.35 -10.50 -7.56
CA LEU A 202 -2.27 -10.19 -8.99
C LEU A 202 -2.40 -11.48 -9.79
N ILE A 203 -3.29 -11.49 -10.77
CA ILE A 203 -3.49 -12.59 -11.70
C ILE A 203 -3.04 -12.12 -13.08
N SER A 204 -2.34 -12.99 -13.81
CA SER A 204 -1.97 -12.74 -15.20
C SER A 204 -1.93 -14.06 -15.95
N PRO A 205 -2.46 -14.15 -17.18
CA PRO A 205 -2.12 -15.26 -18.06
C PRO A 205 -0.65 -15.19 -18.48
N THR A 206 -0.12 -16.29 -19.01
CA THR A 206 1.16 -16.29 -19.73
C THR A 206 0.99 -15.74 -21.15
N ARG A 207 2.11 -15.36 -21.77
CA ARG A 207 2.12 -14.90 -23.18
C ARG A 207 1.68 -16.00 -24.14
N GLU A 208 2.02 -17.25 -23.84
CA GLU A 208 1.61 -18.42 -24.62
C GLU A 208 0.09 -18.58 -24.58
N TRP A 209 -0.54 -18.41 -23.41
CA TRP A 209 -2.00 -18.49 -23.30
C TRP A 209 -2.69 -17.36 -24.07
N MET A 210 -2.11 -16.16 -24.09
CA MET A 210 -2.66 -15.00 -24.82
C MET A 210 -2.59 -15.15 -26.35
N THR A 211 -1.64 -15.94 -26.87
CA THR A 211 -1.40 -16.11 -28.31
C THR A 211 -2.00 -17.40 -28.87
N ALA A 212 -2.27 -18.39 -28.04
CA ALA A 212 -2.88 -19.63 -28.46
C ALA A 212 -4.36 -19.42 -28.90
N GLU A 213 -4.79 -20.12 -29.96
CA GLU A 213 -6.19 -20.16 -30.43
C GLU A 213 -7.18 -20.68 -29.35
N SER A 214 -6.67 -21.13 -28.20
CA SER A 214 -7.39 -21.63 -27.04
C SER A 214 -8.21 -20.60 -26.27
N CYS A 215 -8.20 -19.31 -26.65
CA CYS A 215 -9.31 -18.41 -26.29
C CYS A 215 -10.68 -18.93 -26.81
N GLY A 216 -10.70 -19.77 -27.87
CA GLY A 216 -11.93 -20.29 -28.48
C GLY A 216 -12.30 -21.75 -28.18
N SER A 217 -11.37 -22.60 -27.68
CA SER A 217 -11.54 -24.07 -27.77
C SER A 217 -11.23 -24.86 -26.48
N LEU A 218 -11.49 -24.31 -25.30
CA LEU A 218 -11.63 -25.11 -24.06
C LEU A 218 -13.11 -25.39 -23.75
N GLY A 219 -13.90 -25.67 -24.79
CA GLY A 219 -15.25 -26.19 -24.68
C GLY A 219 -15.22 -27.69 -24.36
N ASP A 220 -14.82 -28.06 -23.14
CA ASP A 220 -15.02 -29.42 -22.60
C ASP A 220 -16.32 -29.54 -21.79
N GLY A 221 -17.18 -28.51 -21.82
CA GLY A 221 -18.41 -28.44 -21.04
C GLY A 221 -18.22 -28.00 -19.59
N ARG A 222 -17.00 -27.64 -19.15
CA ARG A 222 -16.70 -27.17 -17.78
C ARG A 222 -16.38 -25.67 -17.72
N GLY A 223 -17.24 -24.81 -18.25
CA GLY A 223 -17.28 -23.37 -17.91
C GLY A 223 -15.94 -22.60 -17.88
N GLY A 224 -15.04 -22.85 -18.84
CA GLY A 224 -13.74 -22.16 -18.93
C GLY A 224 -13.83 -20.71 -19.43
N VAL A 225 -12.76 -19.94 -19.20
CA VAL A 225 -12.60 -18.54 -19.64
C VAL A 225 -12.33 -18.47 -21.15
N SER A 226 -13.14 -17.71 -21.89
CA SER A 226 -12.97 -17.48 -23.33
C SER A 226 -12.08 -16.30 -23.69
N THR A 227 -11.97 -15.29 -22.83
CA THR A 227 -11.17 -14.10 -23.10
C THR A 227 -10.45 -13.63 -21.85
N PHE A 228 -9.38 -12.85 -22.02
CA PHE A 228 -8.67 -12.17 -20.92
C PHE A 228 -9.62 -11.46 -19.93
N LYS A 229 -10.74 -10.90 -20.43
CA LYS A 229 -11.72 -10.16 -19.63
C LYS A 229 -12.58 -11.07 -18.75
N ASP A 230 -12.67 -12.36 -19.07
CA ASP A 230 -13.50 -13.32 -18.34
C ASP A 230 -12.74 -13.96 -17.16
N ILE A 231 -11.41 -13.75 -17.08
CA ILE A 231 -10.57 -14.29 -15.99
C ILE A 231 -11.07 -13.82 -14.64
N LEU A 232 -11.18 -12.50 -14.43
CA LEU A 232 -11.60 -11.96 -13.13
C LEU A 232 -13.02 -12.40 -12.76
N PRO A 233 -14.06 -12.21 -13.60
CA PRO A 233 -15.42 -12.67 -13.27
C PRO A 233 -15.50 -14.15 -12.90
N THR A 234 -14.78 -15.02 -13.63
CA THR A 234 -14.80 -16.48 -13.39
C THR A 234 -14.16 -16.83 -12.05
N VAL A 235 -13.01 -16.23 -11.74
CA VAL A 235 -12.33 -16.41 -10.44
C VAL A 235 -13.21 -15.93 -9.30
N LEU A 236 -13.83 -14.75 -9.43
CA LEU A 236 -14.72 -14.21 -8.39
C LEU A 236 -15.97 -15.09 -8.19
N ALA A 237 -16.57 -15.60 -9.26
CA ALA A 237 -17.73 -16.48 -9.17
C ALA A 237 -17.40 -17.78 -8.41
N GLU A 238 -16.26 -18.39 -8.69
CA GLU A 238 -15.81 -19.60 -8.00
C GLU A 238 -15.57 -19.33 -6.51
N LEU A 239 -14.84 -18.26 -6.18
CA LEU A 239 -14.51 -17.93 -4.79
C LEU A 239 -15.75 -17.56 -3.96
N ARG A 240 -16.76 -16.91 -4.57
CA ARG A 240 -18.06 -16.66 -3.93
C ARG A 240 -18.83 -17.95 -3.70
N GLY A 241 -18.89 -18.83 -4.70
CA GLY A 241 -19.55 -20.14 -4.59
C GLY A 241 -18.96 -21.02 -3.49
N LYS A 242 -17.67 -20.84 -3.20
CA LYS A 242 -16.93 -21.50 -2.11
C LYS A 242 -17.01 -20.78 -0.76
N GLY A 243 -17.68 -19.63 -0.69
CA GLY A 243 -17.75 -18.82 0.53
C GLY A 243 -16.43 -18.15 0.93
N VAL A 244 -15.40 -18.19 0.07
CA VAL A 244 -14.12 -17.51 0.30
C VAL A 244 -14.34 -16.00 0.26
N LEU A 245 -15.03 -15.50 -0.78
CA LEU A 245 -15.43 -14.10 -0.86
C LEU A 245 -16.82 -13.91 -0.25
N THR A 246 -16.94 -12.92 0.63
CA THR A 246 -18.11 -12.75 1.52
C THR A 246 -18.88 -11.46 1.25
N ASP A 247 -18.19 -10.35 1.01
CA ASP A 247 -18.81 -9.07 0.68
C ASP A 247 -17.98 -8.34 -0.40
N ASP A 248 -18.69 -7.71 -1.34
CA ASP A 248 -18.10 -6.90 -2.40
C ASP A 248 -17.95 -5.45 -1.94
N LEU A 249 -16.77 -4.87 -2.15
CA LEU A 249 -16.51 -3.46 -1.87
C LEU A 249 -16.44 -2.63 -3.16
N SER A 250 -15.85 -3.18 -4.21
CA SER A 250 -15.83 -2.62 -5.56
C SER A 250 -15.56 -3.72 -6.57
N VAL A 251 -16.38 -3.79 -7.62
CA VAL A 251 -16.22 -4.77 -8.71
C VAL A 251 -16.00 -4.01 -10.01
N GLY A 252 -14.80 -4.12 -10.56
CA GLY A 252 -14.40 -3.56 -11.85
C GLY A 252 -14.15 -4.64 -12.89
N LYS A 253 -13.69 -4.22 -14.08
CA LYS A 253 -13.39 -5.14 -15.20
C LYS A 253 -12.11 -5.95 -14.96
N ASP A 254 -11.08 -5.31 -14.44
CA ASP A 254 -9.73 -5.83 -14.21
C ASP A 254 -9.29 -5.72 -12.74
N SER A 255 -10.17 -5.20 -11.87
CA SER A 255 -9.88 -4.98 -10.46
C SER A 255 -11.09 -5.28 -9.60
N TYR A 256 -10.86 -6.02 -8.53
CA TYR A 256 -11.82 -6.34 -7.48
C TYR A 256 -11.27 -5.90 -6.13
N MET A 257 -12.15 -5.39 -5.29
CA MET A 257 -11.90 -5.13 -3.88
C MET A 257 -13.06 -5.73 -3.09
N GLY A 258 -12.76 -6.49 -2.05
CA GLY A 258 -13.79 -7.13 -1.24
C GLY A 258 -13.25 -7.74 0.04
N LEU A 259 -14.03 -8.65 0.60
CA LEU A 259 -13.70 -9.36 1.82
C LEU A 259 -13.58 -10.85 1.58
N ALA A 260 -12.58 -11.45 2.24
CA ALA A 260 -12.34 -12.87 2.23
C ALA A 260 -12.23 -13.45 3.63
N ARG A 261 -12.48 -14.75 3.78
CA ARG A 261 -12.16 -15.51 4.99
C ARG A 261 -11.35 -16.74 4.67
N ALA A 262 -10.48 -17.13 5.61
CA ALA A 262 -9.65 -18.32 5.48
C ALA A 262 -10.43 -19.62 5.80
N ASP A 263 -11.49 -19.54 6.60
CA ASP A 263 -12.33 -20.65 7.06
C ASP A 263 -13.42 -21.09 6.08
N ALA A 264 -13.39 -20.58 4.86
CA ALA A 264 -14.34 -20.96 3.84
C ALA A 264 -14.30 -22.48 3.56
N ASP A 265 -15.46 -23.07 3.25
CA ASP A 265 -15.63 -24.46 2.81
C ASP A 265 -15.07 -24.67 1.38
N ALA A 266 -13.86 -24.19 1.14
CA ALA A 266 -13.29 -24.06 -0.18
C ALA A 266 -13.02 -25.40 -0.86
N ASP A 267 -12.91 -26.49 -0.09
CA ASP A 267 -12.59 -27.82 -0.58
C ASP A 267 -13.39 -28.91 0.16
N GLY A 268 -14.70 -28.68 0.42
CA GLY A 268 -15.69 -29.69 0.85
C GLY A 268 -15.13 -30.93 1.57
N GLY A 269 -14.79 -30.79 2.86
CA GLY A 269 -14.43 -31.91 3.74
C GLY A 269 -13.02 -32.48 3.55
N GLY A 270 -12.12 -32.21 4.50
CA GLY A 270 -11.05 -33.16 4.87
C GLY A 270 -9.78 -33.20 4.01
N GLY A 271 -9.44 -32.15 3.25
CA GLY A 271 -8.17 -32.07 2.53
C GLY A 271 -7.00 -31.58 3.40
N MET A 272 -5.98 -32.42 3.58
CA MET A 272 -4.72 -32.12 4.30
C MET A 272 -4.13 -30.75 3.94
N GLY A 273 -3.93 -29.88 4.95
CA GLY A 273 -3.01 -28.74 4.86
C GLY A 273 -3.53 -27.39 5.34
N VAL A 274 -4.81 -27.24 5.65
CA VAL A 274 -5.32 -26.00 6.27
C VAL A 274 -5.16 -26.13 7.78
N VAL A 275 -4.09 -25.52 8.32
CA VAL A 275 -3.96 -25.31 9.76
C VAL A 275 -5.20 -24.54 10.22
N PRO A 276 -5.87 -24.93 11.32
CA PRO A 276 -6.93 -24.12 11.91
C PRO A 276 -6.36 -22.74 12.22
N VAL A 277 -6.71 -21.74 11.40
CA VAL A 277 -6.32 -20.36 11.67
C VAL A 277 -7.34 -19.83 12.66
N GLU A 278 -7.00 -19.66 13.92
CA GLU A 278 -7.89 -19.00 14.90
C GLU A 278 -7.51 -17.51 15.03
N PRO A 279 -8.47 -16.56 14.99
CA PRO A 279 -9.90 -16.76 14.77
C PRO A 279 -10.23 -16.91 13.28
N ALA A 280 -10.77 -18.06 12.90
CA ALA A 280 -10.97 -18.48 11.50
C ALA A 280 -12.00 -17.61 10.75
N ARG A 281 -12.83 -16.89 11.51
CA ARG A 281 -14.01 -16.17 11.05
C ARG A 281 -13.79 -14.69 10.73
N THR A 282 -12.56 -14.21 10.80
CA THR A 282 -12.25 -12.80 10.60
C THR A 282 -12.31 -12.45 9.11
N HIS A 283 -13.06 -11.42 8.74
CA HIS A 283 -13.15 -10.90 7.38
C HIS A 283 -11.91 -10.07 7.08
N ARG A 284 -11.15 -10.51 6.09
CA ARG A 284 -9.93 -9.86 5.62
C ARG A 284 -10.17 -9.12 4.34
N ARG A 285 -9.63 -7.91 4.26
CA ARG A 285 -9.58 -7.13 3.02
C ARG A 285 -8.73 -7.87 1.99
N ILE A 286 -9.30 -8.07 0.81
CA ILE A 286 -8.61 -8.62 -0.35
C ILE A 286 -8.84 -7.74 -1.57
N ASP A 287 -7.77 -7.50 -2.31
CA ASP A 287 -7.81 -6.87 -3.62
C ASP A 287 -7.28 -7.88 -4.65
N VAL A 288 -8.07 -8.17 -5.68
CA VAL A 288 -7.70 -9.09 -6.76
C VAL A 288 -7.66 -8.32 -8.07
N LYS A 289 -6.54 -8.37 -8.79
CA LYS A 289 -6.35 -7.61 -10.03
C LYS A 289 -5.86 -8.51 -11.14
N VAL A 290 -6.33 -8.27 -12.37
CA VAL A 290 -5.87 -8.98 -13.55
C VAL A 290 -5.04 -8.02 -14.41
N TYR A 291 -3.83 -8.45 -14.77
CA TYR A 291 -2.92 -7.70 -15.65
C TYR A 291 -2.59 -8.53 -16.88
N ALA A 292 -2.35 -7.84 -18.00
CA ALA A 292 -1.80 -8.50 -19.19
C ALA A 292 -0.36 -8.97 -18.90
N PRO A 293 0.14 -10.01 -19.58
CA PRO A 293 1.48 -10.55 -19.32
C PRO A 293 2.58 -9.48 -19.40
N GLU A 294 2.46 -8.52 -20.32
CA GLU A 294 3.42 -7.43 -20.54
C GLU A 294 3.32 -6.32 -19.48
N GLU A 295 2.25 -6.32 -18.67
CA GLU A 295 2.03 -5.39 -17.57
C GLU A 295 2.45 -5.98 -16.23
N LEU A 296 2.49 -7.31 -16.11
CA LEU A 296 2.75 -8.02 -14.85
C LEU A 296 4.05 -7.57 -14.14
N PRO A 297 5.20 -7.35 -14.80
CA PRO A 297 6.40 -6.88 -14.14
C PRO A 297 6.22 -5.53 -13.42
N PHE A 298 5.51 -4.60 -14.07
CA PHE A 298 5.23 -3.28 -13.51
C PHE A 298 4.18 -3.34 -12.40
N ALA A 299 3.18 -4.19 -12.55
CA ALA A 299 2.16 -4.43 -11.55
C ALA A 299 2.75 -5.07 -10.30
N LEU A 300 3.62 -6.08 -10.44
CA LEU A 300 4.36 -6.68 -9.33
C LEU A 300 5.20 -5.64 -8.62
N LEU A 301 5.95 -4.82 -9.33
CA LEU A 301 6.73 -3.74 -8.73
C LEU A 301 5.84 -2.77 -7.95
N TYR A 302 4.73 -2.33 -8.54
CA TYR A 302 3.77 -1.43 -7.92
C TYR A 302 3.17 -2.03 -6.65
N PHE A 303 2.55 -3.21 -6.73
CA PHE A 303 1.80 -3.78 -5.62
C PHE A 303 2.72 -4.39 -4.57
N THR A 304 3.95 -4.81 -4.92
CA THR A 304 4.95 -5.19 -3.93
C THR A 304 5.31 -4.02 -3.03
N GLY A 305 5.38 -2.79 -3.57
CA GLY A 305 5.68 -1.60 -2.80
C GLY A 305 7.05 -1.68 -2.08
N SER A 306 7.25 -1.00 -0.96
CA SER A 306 6.28 -0.18 -0.20
C SER A 306 5.88 1.12 -0.90
N GLY A 307 4.86 1.83 -0.37
CA GLY A 307 4.41 3.09 -0.94
C GLY A 307 5.51 4.16 -1.06
N TYR A 308 6.45 4.22 -0.10
CA TYR A 308 7.59 5.14 -0.19
C TYR A 308 8.62 4.69 -1.23
N PHE A 309 8.89 3.37 -1.31
CA PHE A 309 9.72 2.79 -2.36
C PHE A 309 9.21 3.18 -3.75
N ASN A 310 7.92 2.96 -4.01
CA ASN A 310 7.27 3.31 -5.27
C ASN A 310 7.37 4.80 -5.58
N ARG A 311 7.08 5.67 -4.62
CA ARG A 311 7.20 7.13 -4.81
C ARG A 311 8.63 7.52 -5.18
N SER A 312 9.63 6.93 -4.52
CA SER A 312 11.04 7.20 -4.80
C SER A 312 11.46 6.74 -6.20
N MET A 313 10.97 5.57 -6.65
CA MET A 313 11.28 5.02 -7.97
C MET A 313 10.60 5.81 -9.09
N ARG A 314 9.33 6.22 -8.92
CA ARG A 314 8.64 7.12 -9.85
C ARG A 314 9.31 8.48 -9.93
N TYR A 315 9.73 9.02 -8.79
CA TYR A 315 10.50 10.27 -8.75
C TYR A 315 11.82 10.14 -9.50
N TRP A 316 12.53 9.02 -9.35
CA TRP A 316 13.75 8.73 -10.11
C TRP A 316 13.50 8.67 -11.61
N ALA A 317 12.51 7.89 -12.06
CA ALA A 317 12.12 7.78 -13.47
C ALA A 317 11.84 9.16 -14.08
N LYS A 318 11.03 9.98 -13.39
CA LYS A 318 10.68 11.33 -13.86
C LYS A 318 11.88 12.27 -13.88
N ARG A 319 12.68 12.30 -12.82
CA ARG A 319 13.82 13.22 -12.71
C ARG A 319 14.98 12.88 -13.62
N ARG A 320 15.26 11.58 -13.83
CA ARG A 320 16.46 11.14 -14.54
C ARG A 320 16.23 10.92 -16.02
N PHE A 321 15.01 10.55 -16.40
CA PHE A 321 14.65 10.15 -17.75
C PHE A 321 13.45 10.90 -18.34
N GLY A 322 12.74 11.72 -17.55
CA GLY A 322 11.50 12.37 -18.01
C GLY A 322 10.35 11.38 -18.23
N LEU A 323 10.39 10.23 -17.56
CA LEU A 323 9.42 9.15 -17.74
C LEU A 323 8.45 9.07 -16.55
N SER A 324 7.22 8.64 -16.83
CA SER A 324 6.22 8.29 -15.83
C SER A 324 6.17 6.76 -15.69
N LEU A 325 6.24 6.26 -14.46
CA LEU A 325 6.17 4.84 -14.14
C LEU A 325 4.88 4.55 -13.35
N ASN A 326 4.07 3.60 -13.82
CA ASN A 326 2.89 3.12 -13.12
C ASN A 326 2.81 1.58 -13.16
N ASP A 327 1.70 1.00 -12.69
CA ASP A 327 1.44 -0.44 -12.64
C ASP A 327 1.24 -1.10 -14.03
N LYS A 328 1.08 -0.30 -15.09
CA LYS A 328 0.86 -0.79 -16.46
C LYS A 328 2.07 -0.60 -17.38
N GLY A 329 3.12 0.07 -16.91
CA GLY A 329 4.31 0.32 -17.72
C GLY A 329 5.05 1.61 -17.43
N ILE A 330 5.98 1.90 -18.33
CA ILE A 330 6.71 3.16 -18.43
C ILE A 330 6.13 3.98 -19.57
N PHE A 331 5.95 5.28 -19.34
CA PHE A 331 5.32 6.20 -20.27
C PHE A 331 6.19 7.42 -20.47
N ARG A 332 6.25 7.91 -21.72
CA ARG A 332 6.87 9.18 -22.04
C ARG A 332 5.80 10.27 -22.02
N GLU A 333 6.01 11.30 -21.19
CA GLU A 333 5.17 12.49 -21.23
C GLU A 333 5.56 13.32 -22.47
N THR A 334 4.65 13.46 -23.44
CA THR A 334 4.77 14.44 -24.53
C THR A 334 3.87 15.64 -24.24
N SER A 335 4.01 16.73 -24.98
CA SER A 335 3.19 17.94 -24.80
C SER A 335 1.68 17.69 -24.92
N ASN A 336 1.25 16.63 -25.62
CA ASN A 336 -0.15 16.40 -25.96
C ASN A 336 -0.74 15.09 -25.38
N ALA A 337 0.10 14.10 -25.02
CA ALA A 337 -0.35 12.84 -24.41
C ALA A 337 0.81 12.04 -23.76
N ALA A 338 0.47 11.05 -22.93
CA ALA A 338 1.42 10.04 -22.47
C ALA A 338 1.39 8.84 -23.43
N SER A 339 2.54 8.45 -23.99
CA SER A 339 2.67 7.23 -24.80
C SER A 339 3.42 6.14 -24.02
N LYS A 340 2.95 4.89 -24.11
CA LYS A 340 3.64 3.75 -23.49
C LYS A 340 4.97 3.53 -24.23
N VAL A 341 6.04 3.34 -23.47
CA VAL A 341 7.35 2.93 -23.97
C VAL A 341 7.24 1.45 -24.32
N THR A 342 7.44 1.12 -25.60
CA THR A 342 7.32 -0.24 -26.15
C THR A 342 8.63 -0.77 -26.73
N ASP A 343 9.66 0.07 -26.77
CA ASP A 343 11.02 -0.25 -27.21
C ASP A 343 11.85 -0.96 -26.12
N ALA A 344 11.30 -1.14 -24.92
CA ALA A 344 11.92 -1.88 -23.84
C ALA A 344 11.37 -3.31 -23.79
N GLU A 345 12.24 -4.30 -23.94
CA GLU A 345 11.93 -5.69 -23.60
C GLU A 345 11.97 -5.82 -22.08
N ILE A 346 10.80 -5.98 -21.46
CA ILE A 346 10.63 -6.11 -20.01
C ILE A 346 9.81 -7.37 -19.78
N ASP A 347 10.48 -8.41 -19.27
CA ASP A 347 9.89 -9.71 -18.97
C ASP A 347 9.72 -9.90 -17.47
N ASP A 348 10.58 -9.28 -16.65
CA ASP A 348 10.48 -9.32 -15.18
C ASP A 348 10.76 -7.98 -14.48
N GLU A 349 10.67 -7.98 -13.15
CA GLU A 349 10.92 -6.77 -12.36
C GLU A 349 12.36 -6.27 -12.49
N ALA A 350 13.35 -7.16 -12.63
CA ALA A 350 14.76 -6.78 -12.73
C ALA A 350 15.04 -5.97 -14.00
N ASP A 351 14.37 -6.28 -15.10
CA ASP A 351 14.44 -5.51 -16.35
C ASP A 351 13.96 -4.07 -16.14
N VAL A 352 12.94 -3.85 -15.30
CA VAL A 352 12.47 -2.49 -14.95
C VAL A 352 13.57 -1.71 -14.20
N PHE A 353 14.30 -2.37 -13.29
CA PHE A 353 15.43 -1.74 -12.60
C PHE A 353 16.57 -1.43 -13.57
N GLU A 354 16.90 -2.37 -14.45
CA GLU A 354 17.95 -2.20 -15.47
C GLU A 354 17.63 -1.04 -16.42
N TYR A 355 16.40 -0.98 -16.94
CA TYR A 355 15.93 0.10 -17.80
C TYR A 355 16.09 1.48 -17.12
N LEU A 356 15.81 1.55 -15.82
CA LEU A 356 15.97 2.77 -15.02
C LEU A 356 17.40 2.98 -14.48
N ARG A 357 18.37 2.16 -14.89
CA ARG A 357 19.78 2.18 -14.47
C ARG A 357 19.92 2.11 -12.96
N LEU A 358 19.13 1.25 -12.33
CA LEU A 358 19.12 0.97 -10.90
C LEU A 358 19.64 -0.45 -10.65
N LYS A 359 20.28 -0.65 -9.50
CA LYS A 359 20.57 -2.01 -9.02
C LYS A 359 19.27 -2.63 -8.52
N TYR A 360 19.02 -3.90 -8.88
CA TYR A 360 17.85 -4.63 -8.41
C TYR A 360 17.79 -4.67 -6.87
N VAL A 361 16.59 -4.43 -6.34
CA VAL A 361 16.28 -4.55 -4.91
C VAL A 361 15.22 -5.63 -4.75
N ALA A 362 15.54 -6.70 -4.03
CA ALA A 362 14.63 -7.81 -3.77
C ALA A 362 13.39 -7.33 -2.98
N PRO A 363 12.20 -7.96 -3.15
CA PRO A 363 10.96 -7.55 -2.49
C PRO A 363 11.09 -7.34 -0.97
N GLU A 364 11.80 -8.23 -0.30
CA GLU A 364 11.98 -8.23 1.16
C GLU A 364 12.82 -7.05 1.65
N ASP A 365 13.54 -6.40 0.73
CA ASP A 365 14.37 -5.23 0.97
C ASP A 365 13.66 -3.91 0.61
N ARG A 366 12.38 -3.92 0.19
CA ARG A 366 11.61 -2.71 -0.20
C ARG A 366 10.73 -2.12 0.91
N SER A 367 10.91 -2.59 2.15
CA SER A 367 10.15 -2.14 3.34
C SER A 367 10.74 -0.86 3.94
N VAL A 368 10.55 0.27 3.27
CA VAL A 368 11.19 1.56 3.56
C VAL A 368 10.27 2.62 4.14
#